data_AF-A0A9Q4QYI7-F1
#
_entry.id   AF-A0A9Q4QYI7-F1
#
_cell.length_a   1.000
_cell.length_b   1.000
_cell.length_c   1.000
_cell.angle_alpha   90.00
_cell.angle_beta   90.00
_cell.angle_gamma   90.00
#
_symmetry.space_group_name_H-M   'P 1'
#
loop_
_entity.id
_entity.type
_entity.pdbx_description
1 polymer ?
#
loop_
_entity_poly.entity_id
_entity_poly.type
_entity_poly.pdbx_seq_one_letter_code
_entity_poly.pdbx_strand_id
1 'polypeptide(L)'
;TYSFRGVANNIVSGVASVDGDYLTCVLSPEKMEEGKADTYFVFSLHLYWEGQVVDASSLYHNDQYVFIYEDPIYYYSQYKKVTGTFYVQRNSETNVTVKLNLRLHDGVRFKAEVTADLMKPSGEEPSE
;
A
#
# COMPACT_ATOMS: atom_id res chain seq x y z
N THR A 1 11.33 2.51 -1.35
CA THR A 1 11.07 3.77 -2.08
C THR A 1 9.82 3.62 -2.92
N TYR A 2 9.26 4.72 -3.41
CA TYR A 2 8.24 4.68 -4.46
C TYR A 2 8.55 5.73 -5.53
N SER A 3 7.95 5.61 -6.72
CA SER A 3 7.99 6.63 -7.74
C SER A 3 6.60 6.92 -8.27
N PHE A 4 6.31 8.20 -8.44
CA PHE A 4 5.05 8.72 -8.96
C PHE A 4 5.35 9.81 -9.98
N ARG A 5 4.75 9.73 -11.17
CA ARG A 5 5.00 10.65 -12.30
C ARG A 5 6.49 10.81 -12.65
N GLY A 6 7.29 9.76 -12.45
CA GLY A 6 8.73 9.76 -12.73
C GLY A 6 9.61 10.34 -11.63
N VAL A 7 9.03 10.87 -10.55
CA VAL A 7 9.77 11.35 -9.37
C VAL A 7 9.92 10.21 -8.38
N ALA A 8 11.15 9.93 -7.96
CA ALA A 8 11.44 8.94 -6.93
C ALA A 8 11.41 9.57 -5.54
N ASN A 9 10.75 8.89 -4.60
CA ASN A 9 10.54 9.33 -3.23
C ASN A 9 10.97 8.21 -2.26
N ASN A 10 11.54 8.62 -1.13
CA ASN A 10 11.79 7.70 -0.03
C ASN A 10 10.49 7.44 0.72
N ILE A 11 10.33 6.22 1.23
CA ILE A 11 9.27 5.92 2.19
C ILE A 11 9.92 6.09 3.56
N VAL A 12 9.35 6.96 4.38
CA VAL A 12 9.87 7.31 5.71
C VAL A 12 9.10 6.58 6.79
N SER A 13 7.80 6.41 6.62
CA SER A 13 6.98 5.68 7.57
C SER A 13 5.86 4.91 6.88
N GLY A 14 5.26 3.99 7.62
CA GLY A 14 4.10 3.26 7.18
C GLY A 14 3.57 2.36 8.27
N VAL A 15 2.36 1.87 8.06
CA VAL A 15 1.68 0.91 8.92
C VAL A 15 1.14 -0.22 8.08
N ALA A 16 1.22 -1.44 8.59
CA ALA A 16 0.58 -2.61 8.03
C ALA A 16 -0.38 -3.21 9.06
N SER A 17 -1.53 -3.67 8.60
CA SER A 17 -2.51 -4.35 9.44
C SER A 17 -3.17 -5.46 8.66
N VAL A 18 -3.55 -6.52 9.39
CA VAL A 18 -4.39 -7.58 8.87
C VAL A 18 -5.80 -7.37 9.43
N ASP A 19 -6.79 -7.27 8.54
CA ASP A 19 -8.20 -7.16 8.90
C ASP A 19 -9.00 -8.16 8.07
N GLY A 20 -9.64 -9.12 8.75
CA GLY A 20 -10.25 -10.29 8.12
C GLY A 20 -9.27 -11.00 7.17
N ASP A 21 -9.67 -11.11 5.91
CA ASP A 21 -8.88 -11.76 4.85
C ASP A 21 -7.99 -10.79 4.06
N TYR A 22 -7.68 -9.60 4.57
CA TYR A 22 -6.89 -8.60 3.86
C TYR A 22 -5.64 -8.17 4.62
N LEU A 23 -4.55 -7.99 3.89
CA LEU A 23 -3.36 -7.28 4.35
C LEU A 23 -3.37 -5.87 3.76
N THR A 24 -3.48 -4.87 4.63
CA THR A 24 -3.50 -3.45 4.28
C THR A 24 -2.20 -2.78 4.71
N CYS A 25 -1.58 -2.04 3.80
CA CYS A 25 -0.38 -1.24 4.05
C CYS A 25 -0.69 0.22 3.72
N VAL A 26 -0.41 1.13 4.64
CA VAL A 26 -0.39 2.58 4.42
C VAL A 26 1.06 3.04 4.49
N LEU A 27 1.53 3.73 3.46
CA LEU A 27 2.94 4.06 3.28
C LEU A 27 3.08 5.53 2.91
N SER A 28 4.04 6.22 3.53
CA SER A 28 4.22 7.66 3.36
C SER A 28 5.70 8.06 3.22
N PRO A 29 6.02 9.07 2.38
CA PRO A 29 7.32 9.75 2.42
C PRO A 29 7.50 10.67 3.62
N GLU A 30 6.47 10.89 4.41
CA GLU A 30 6.48 11.72 5.60
C GLU A 30 6.53 10.83 6.85
N LYS A 31 6.81 11.43 8.00
CA LYS A 31 6.61 10.77 9.29
C LYS A 31 5.11 10.87 9.62
N MET A 32 4.43 9.73 9.70
CA MET A 32 3.02 9.71 10.09
C MET A 32 2.87 10.09 11.57
N GLU A 33 2.05 11.11 11.84
CA GLU A 33 1.66 11.52 13.20
C GLU A 33 0.23 11.09 13.46
N GLU A 34 0.00 10.31 14.52
CA GLU A 34 -1.32 9.74 14.85
C GLU A 34 -1.98 8.97 13.69
N GLY A 35 -1.17 8.39 12.80
CA GLY A 35 -1.66 7.66 11.62
C GLY A 35 -2.09 8.54 10.45
N LYS A 36 -1.80 9.84 10.47
CA LYS A 36 -2.08 10.79 9.39
C LYS A 36 -0.80 11.24 8.69
N ALA A 37 -0.91 11.51 7.40
CA ALA A 37 0.10 12.14 6.55
C ALA A 37 -0.60 12.88 5.40
N ASP A 38 0.01 13.94 4.88
CA ASP A 38 -0.54 14.70 3.75
C ASP A 38 -0.25 13.99 2.42
N THR A 39 0.88 13.30 2.34
CA THR A 39 1.24 12.44 1.21
C THR A 39 1.29 10.98 1.64
N TYR A 40 0.50 10.10 1.02
CA TYR A 40 0.52 8.68 1.30
C TYR A 40 -0.06 7.83 0.17
N PHE A 41 0.19 6.53 0.23
CA PHE A 41 -0.58 5.56 -0.53
C PHE A 41 -1.02 4.40 0.34
N VAL A 42 -2.20 3.87 0.00
CA VAL A 42 -2.76 2.68 0.63
C VAL A 42 -2.75 1.56 -0.40
N PHE A 43 -2.31 0.39 0.02
CA PHE A 43 -2.47 -0.83 -0.74
C PHE A 43 -3.03 -1.92 0.16
N SER A 44 -4.18 -2.47 -0.22
CA SER A 44 -4.79 -3.63 0.43
C SER A 44 -4.90 -4.77 -0.57
N LEU A 45 -4.60 -5.99 -0.14
CA LEU A 45 -4.69 -7.19 -0.96
C LEU A 45 -5.25 -8.34 -0.14
N HIS A 46 -6.17 -9.08 -0.74
CA HIS A 46 -6.72 -10.29 -0.14
C HIS A 46 -5.59 -11.31 0.11
N LEU A 47 -5.51 -11.86 1.32
CA LEU A 47 -4.43 -12.73 1.83
C LEU A 47 -4.21 -13.99 0.99
N TYR A 48 -5.23 -14.46 0.28
CA TYR A 48 -5.12 -15.52 -0.72
C TYR A 48 -3.97 -15.30 -1.73
N TRP A 49 -3.68 -14.04 -2.06
CA TRP A 49 -2.64 -13.63 -3.01
C TRP A 49 -1.28 -13.30 -2.36
N GLU A 50 -1.16 -13.44 -1.04
CA GLU A 50 0.09 -13.18 -0.33
C GLU A 50 1.23 -14.07 -0.89
N GLY A 51 2.39 -13.46 -1.11
CA GLY A 51 3.58 -14.12 -1.66
C GLY A 51 3.56 -14.35 -3.17
N GLN A 52 2.52 -13.91 -3.87
CA GLN A 52 2.38 -14.09 -5.31
C GLN A 52 2.58 -12.78 -6.06
N VAL A 53 3.14 -12.87 -7.27
CA VAL A 53 3.11 -11.76 -8.23
C VAL A 53 1.81 -11.86 -9.00
N VAL A 54 0.91 -10.89 -8.81
CA VAL A 54 -0.44 -10.92 -9.36
C VAL A 54 -0.66 -9.77 -10.31
N ASP A 55 -1.28 -10.03 -11.46
CA ASP A 55 -1.71 -9.00 -12.40
C ASP A 55 -3.02 -8.37 -11.91
N ALA A 56 -3.01 -7.06 -11.67
CA ALA A 56 -4.17 -6.28 -11.23
C ALA A 56 -5.40 -6.46 -12.13
N SER A 57 -5.19 -6.69 -13.43
CA SER A 57 -6.28 -6.87 -14.40
C SER A 57 -7.04 -8.18 -14.24
N SER A 58 -6.46 -9.17 -13.55
CA SER A 58 -7.09 -10.46 -13.25
C SER A 58 -7.90 -10.46 -11.95
N LEU A 59 -7.83 -9.39 -11.15
CA LEU A 59 -8.49 -9.30 -9.84
C LEU A 59 -9.83 -8.57 -9.92
N TYR A 60 -10.77 -9.00 -9.07
CA TYR A 60 -12.01 -8.27 -8.83
C TYR A 60 -11.70 -6.98 -8.04
N HIS A 61 -11.94 -5.83 -8.68
CA HIS A 61 -11.62 -4.52 -8.14
C HIS A 61 -12.51 -4.17 -6.93
N ASN A 62 -11.92 -3.64 -5.86
CA ASN A 62 -12.51 -3.37 -4.54
C ASN A 62 -12.90 -4.60 -3.72
N ASP A 63 -12.98 -5.78 -4.34
CA ASP A 63 -13.23 -7.05 -3.65
C ASP A 63 -11.95 -7.82 -3.36
N GLN A 64 -10.88 -7.65 -4.13
CA GLN A 64 -9.63 -8.39 -3.92
C GLN A 64 -8.42 -7.50 -3.71
N TYR A 65 -8.53 -6.23 -4.08
CA TYR A 65 -7.50 -5.24 -3.82
C TYR A 65 -8.10 -3.84 -3.70
N VAL A 66 -7.39 -2.99 -2.96
CA VAL A 66 -7.61 -1.55 -2.89
C VAL A 66 -6.28 -0.85 -3.15
N PHE A 67 -6.31 0.22 -3.94
CA PHE A 67 -5.19 1.13 -4.11
C PHE A 67 -5.67 2.57 -4.00
N ILE A 68 -5.01 3.36 -3.15
CA ILE A 68 -5.26 4.80 -2.99
C ILE A 68 -3.91 5.51 -3.07
N TYR A 69 -3.86 6.66 -3.73
CA TYR A 69 -2.75 7.60 -3.62
C TYR A 69 -3.30 8.99 -3.35
N GLU A 70 -2.73 9.70 -2.40
CA GLU A 70 -3.09 11.06 -2.06
C GLU A 70 -1.83 11.89 -1.79
N ASP A 71 -1.80 13.07 -2.39
CA ASP A 71 -0.90 14.17 -2.06
C ASP A 71 -1.68 15.50 -2.15
N PRO A 72 -1.09 16.65 -1.76
CA PRO A 72 -1.80 17.94 -1.78
C PRO A 72 -2.34 18.41 -3.14
N ILE A 73 -1.93 17.77 -4.24
CA ILE A 73 -2.27 18.13 -5.62
C ILE A 73 -3.12 17.03 -6.29
N TYR A 74 -2.86 15.76 -5.98
CA TYR A 74 -3.40 14.61 -6.68
C TYR A 74 -4.08 13.62 -5.74
N TYR A 75 -5.27 13.17 -6.16
CA TYR A 75 -6.00 12.12 -5.48
C TYR A 75 -6.43 11.02 -6.46
N TYR A 76 -5.98 9.80 -6.19
CA TYR A 76 -6.39 8.58 -6.90
C TYR A 76 -7.20 7.72 -5.94
N SER A 77 -8.52 7.75 -6.12
CA SER A 77 -9.46 7.02 -5.28
C SER A 77 -9.40 5.51 -5.50
N GLN A 78 -9.79 4.75 -4.48
CA GLN A 78 -10.00 3.30 -4.57
C GLN A 78 -10.95 2.86 -5.67
N TYR A 79 -11.91 3.69 -6.09
CA TYR A 79 -12.91 3.33 -7.10
C TYR A 79 -12.39 3.36 -8.54
N LYS A 80 -11.11 3.69 -8.75
CA LYS A 80 -10.47 3.68 -10.06
C LYS A 80 -9.52 2.48 -10.16
N LYS A 81 -9.77 1.64 -11.16
CA LYS A 81 -8.93 0.49 -11.46
C LYS A 81 -7.50 0.93 -11.80
N VAL A 82 -6.56 0.05 -11.49
CA VAL A 82 -5.17 0.14 -11.91
C VAL A 82 -4.84 -1.10 -12.74
N THR A 83 -3.79 -1.01 -13.54
CA THR A 83 -3.21 -2.14 -14.28
C THR A 83 -1.77 -2.34 -13.84
N GLY A 84 -1.17 -3.49 -14.13
CA GLY A 84 0.19 -3.82 -13.73
C GLY A 84 0.24 -4.90 -12.66
N THR A 85 1.29 -4.92 -11.84
CA THR A 85 1.55 -6.05 -10.94
C THR A 85 1.59 -5.66 -9.47
N PHE A 86 1.08 -6.55 -8.64
CA PHE A 86 1.13 -6.52 -7.19
C PHE A 86 1.99 -7.65 -6.65
N TYR A 87 2.68 -7.40 -5.55
CA TYR A 87 3.29 -8.43 -4.72
C TYR A 87 3.36 -7.91 -3.28
N VAL A 88 2.85 -8.69 -2.33
CA VAL A 88 2.97 -8.40 -0.90
C VAL A 88 3.26 -9.71 -0.16
N GLN A 89 4.17 -9.64 0.80
CA GLN A 89 4.58 -10.78 1.63
C GLN A 89 4.87 -10.31 3.05
N ARG A 90 4.31 -10.96 4.06
CA ARG A 90 4.80 -10.83 5.43
C ARG A 90 6.05 -11.69 5.59
N ASN A 91 7.16 -11.06 5.98
CA ASN A 91 8.43 -11.74 6.21
C ASN A 91 8.56 -12.20 7.66
N SER A 92 7.87 -11.54 8.58
CA SER A 92 7.72 -11.90 9.99
C SER A 92 6.41 -11.31 10.54
N GLU A 93 6.18 -11.43 11.85
CA GLU A 93 5.04 -10.80 12.53
C GLU A 93 5.05 -9.26 12.42
N THR A 94 6.21 -8.64 12.22
CA THR A 94 6.37 -7.18 12.16
C THR A 94 6.76 -6.68 10.78
N ASN A 95 7.38 -7.53 9.96
CA ASN A 95 8.02 -7.15 8.72
C ASN A 95 7.19 -7.51 7.49
N VAL A 96 7.08 -6.59 6.53
CA VAL A 96 6.38 -6.81 5.27
C VAL A 96 7.19 -6.28 4.09
N THR A 97 7.13 -7.00 2.98
CA THR A 97 7.58 -6.54 1.66
C THR A 97 6.37 -6.18 0.81
N VAL A 98 6.39 -4.99 0.19
CA VAL A 98 5.41 -4.55 -0.79
C VAL A 98 6.14 -4.15 -2.07
N LYS A 99 5.74 -4.71 -3.21
CA LYS A 99 6.23 -4.35 -4.53
C LYS A 99 5.05 -4.09 -5.47
N LEU A 100 4.99 -2.88 -6.00
CA LEU A 100 3.94 -2.44 -6.91
C LEU A 100 4.58 -1.92 -8.19
N ASN A 101 4.04 -2.29 -9.34
CA ASN A 101 4.41 -1.71 -10.64
C ASN A 101 3.14 -1.47 -11.44
N LEU A 102 2.59 -0.27 -11.29
CA LEU A 102 1.23 0.07 -11.66
C LEU A 102 1.19 1.12 -12.77
N ARG A 103 0.10 1.06 -13.53
CA ARG A 103 -0.38 2.14 -14.35
C ARG A 103 -1.78 2.53 -13.87
N LEU A 104 -1.89 3.79 -13.47
CA LEU A 104 -3.12 4.41 -12.96
C LEU A 104 -4.10 4.66 -14.12
N HIS A 105 -5.34 5.01 -13.78
CA HIS A 105 -6.45 5.13 -14.74
C HIS A 105 -6.22 6.18 -15.84
N ASP A 106 -5.34 7.16 -15.63
CA ASP A 106 -4.95 8.20 -16.59
C ASP A 106 -3.62 7.87 -17.32
N GLY A 107 -3.07 6.67 -17.11
CA GLY A 107 -1.83 6.22 -17.75
C GLY A 107 -0.55 6.54 -16.97
N VAL A 108 -0.64 7.29 -15.86
CA VAL A 108 0.49 7.61 -14.98
C VAL A 108 1.09 6.32 -14.42
N ARG A 109 2.43 6.25 -14.38
CA ARG A 109 3.14 5.14 -13.76
C ARG A 109 3.33 5.39 -12.26
N PHE A 110 3.09 4.35 -11.48
CA PHE A 110 3.35 4.32 -10.05
C PHE A 110 4.15 3.04 -9.74
N LYS A 111 5.31 3.16 -9.10
CA LYS A 111 6.11 2.00 -8.67
C LYS A 111 6.41 2.11 -7.19
N ALA A 112 6.30 1.02 -6.44
CA ALA A 112 6.76 0.97 -5.05
C ALA A 112 7.59 -0.29 -4.82
N GLU A 113 8.63 -0.19 -4.00
CA GLU A 113 9.40 -1.31 -3.51
C GLU A 113 9.87 -0.98 -2.09
N VAL A 114 9.28 -1.66 -1.11
CA VAL A 114 9.55 -1.47 0.32
C VAL A 114 9.65 -2.81 0.99
N THR A 115 10.55 -2.91 1.96
CA THR A 115 10.66 -4.01 2.90
C THR A 115 11.03 -3.38 4.24
N ALA A 116 10.13 -3.46 5.20
CA ALA A 116 10.26 -2.75 6.47
C ALA A 116 9.39 -3.38 7.56
N ASP A 117 9.73 -3.07 8.80
CA ASP A 117 8.86 -3.34 9.95
C ASP A 117 7.74 -2.31 9.98
N LEU A 118 6.55 -2.73 9.57
CA LEU A 118 5.39 -1.84 9.39
C LEU A 118 4.19 -2.27 10.22
N MET A 119 4.11 -3.50 10.73
CA MET A 119 2.95 -3.86 11.54
C MET A 119 2.99 -3.17 12.90
N LYS A 120 1.89 -2.52 13.26
CA LYS A 120 1.71 -2.10 14.66
C LYS A 120 1.67 -3.37 15.52
N PRO A 121 2.36 -3.42 16.67
CA PRO A 121 2.23 -4.55 17.58
C PRO A 121 0.76 -4.67 17.97
N SER A 122 0.19 -5.87 17.80
CA SER A 122 -1.19 -6.16 18.16
C SER A 122 -1.32 -6.12 19.69
N GLY A 123 -1.78 -4.99 20.23
CA GLY A 123 -2.14 -4.84 21.64
C GLY A 123 -1.57 -3.61 22.34
N GLU A 124 -2.03 -2.42 21.96
CA GLU A 124 -2.18 -1.30 22.91
C GLU A 124 -3.52 -0.64 22.59
N GLU A 125 -4.57 -1.08 23.29
CA GLU A 125 -5.68 -0.19 23.58
C GLU A 125 -5.10 0.93 24.47
N PRO A 126 -5.37 2.21 24.20
CA PRO A 126 -5.10 3.24 25.19
C PRO A 126 -6.08 3.01 26.35
N SER A 127 -5.58 2.46 27.46
CA SER A 127 -6.28 2.48 28.74
C SER A 127 -6.55 3.95 29.09
N GLU A 128 -7.82 4.33 29.25
CA GLU A 128 -8.23 5.57 29.93
C GLU A 128 -7.68 5.65 31.36
#